data_AF-A0A9D8G8P8-F1
#
_entry.id   AF-A0A9D8G8P8-F1
#
_cell.length_a   1.000
_cell.length_b   1.000
_cell.length_c   1.000
_cell.angle_alpha   90.00
_cell.angle_beta   90.00
_cell.angle_gamma   90.00
#
_symmetry.space_group_name_H-M   'P 1'
#
loop_
_entity.id
_entity.type
_entity.pdbx_description
1 polymer ?
#
loop_
_entity_poly.entity_id
_entity_poly.type
_entity_poly.pdbx_seq_one_letter_code
_entity_poly.pdbx_strand_id
1 'polypeptide(L)'
;RVPLLDPAIREPLAAYLGGALRNLHSPSLAITCMADHVHILYSHHKNVAPIVVVEEVKRATSKWIKTQGPNYRKLYWQRGYGLFSVSASRLNAVTNYIRRQETHHQRMSFQDEYRAFLREYGISFDERFVWD
;
A
#
# COMPACT_ATOMS: atom_id res chain seq x y z
N ARG A 1 -11.80 -8.82 -3.17
CA ARG A 1 -10.95 -7.74 -3.71
C ARG A 1 -11.38 -7.44 -5.14
N VAL A 2 -11.41 -6.17 -5.56
CA VAL A 2 -11.92 -5.75 -6.88
C VAL A 2 -10.86 -4.92 -7.61
N PRO A 3 -10.48 -5.25 -8.86
CA PRO A 3 -9.42 -4.56 -9.60
C PRO A 3 -9.90 -3.22 -10.16
N LEU A 4 -10.07 -2.22 -9.28
CA LEU A 4 -10.61 -0.89 -9.63
C LEU A 4 -9.52 0.15 -10.00
N LEU A 5 -8.24 -0.21 -9.88
CA LEU A 5 -7.11 0.65 -10.24
C LEU A 5 -6.63 0.30 -11.66
N ASP A 6 -7.30 0.88 -12.65
CA ASP A 6 -6.89 0.76 -14.05
C ASP A 6 -5.53 1.45 -14.31
N PRO A 7 -4.84 1.14 -15.43
CA PRO A 7 -3.53 1.69 -15.70
C PRO A 7 -3.46 3.22 -15.69
N ALA A 8 -4.55 3.92 -16.06
CA ALA A 8 -4.54 5.37 -16.15
C ALA A 8 -4.51 6.06 -14.78
N ILE A 9 -5.07 5.41 -13.73
CA ILE A 9 -5.10 6.01 -12.39
C ILE A 9 -3.89 5.66 -11.52
N ARG A 10 -3.13 4.61 -11.85
CA ARG A 10 -2.05 4.08 -11.00
C ARG A 10 -0.93 5.08 -10.74
N GLU A 11 -0.42 5.73 -11.78
CA GLU A 11 0.65 6.72 -11.65
C GLU A 11 0.16 8.00 -10.93
N PRO A 12 -0.99 8.61 -11.29
CA PRO A 12 -1.58 9.69 -10.52
C PRO A 12 -1.82 9.34 -9.04
N LEU A 13 -2.29 8.12 -8.75
CA LEU A 13 -2.50 7.65 -7.38
C LEU A 13 -1.18 7.51 -6.62
N ALA A 14 -0.13 6.95 -7.24
CA ALA A 14 1.19 6.86 -6.62
C ALA A 14 1.76 8.24 -6.28
N ALA A 15 1.61 9.22 -7.17
CA ALA A 15 2.01 10.60 -6.91
C ALA A 15 1.21 11.21 -5.74
N TYR A 16 -0.11 11.03 -5.72
CA TYR A 16 -0.97 11.54 -4.64
C TYR A 16 -0.64 10.90 -3.29
N LEU A 17 -0.39 9.59 -3.27
CA LEU A 17 0.08 8.85 -2.09
C LEU A 17 1.38 9.44 -1.54
N GLY A 18 2.35 9.73 -2.41
CA GLY A 18 3.61 10.36 -2.02
C GLY A 18 3.41 11.76 -1.43
N GLY A 19 2.47 12.54 -1.97
CA GLY A 19 2.08 13.84 -1.42
C GLY A 19 1.42 13.73 -0.04
N ALA A 20 0.46 12.82 0.12
CA ALA A 20 -0.22 12.57 1.39
C ALA A 20 0.75 12.17 2.50
N LEU A 21 1.69 11.27 2.18
CA LEU A 21 2.77 10.85 3.07
C LEU A 21 3.71 12.00 3.47
N ARG A 22 4.06 12.86 2.52
CA ARG A 22 4.90 14.03 2.77
C ARG A 22 4.25 15.04 3.73
N ASN A 23 2.93 15.23 3.62
CA ASN A 23 2.17 16.09 4.53
C ASN A 23 2.16 15.57 5.98
N LEU A 24 2.46 14.28 6.17
CA LEU A 24 2.59 13.62 7.48
C LEU A 24 4.05 13.51 7.92
N HIS A 25 4.95 14.30 7.33
CA HIS A 25 6.40 14.27 7.54
C HIS A 25 7.03 12.89 7.32
N SER A 26 6.37 12.03 6.56
CA SER A 26 6.71 10.62 6.41
C SER A 26 6.99 10.27 4.93
N PRO A 27 8.05 10.84 4.31
CA PRO A 27 8.21 10.82 2.86
C PRO A 27 8.34 9.40 2.28
N SER A 28 7.71 9.18 1.12
CA SER A 28 7.80 7.92 0.40
C SER A 28 9.18 7.69 -0.23
N LEU A 29 9.65 6.46 -0.18
CA LEU A 29 10.89 5.99 -0.84
C LEU A 29 10.57 5.17 -2.10
N ALA A 30 9.49 4.38 -2.07
CA ALA A 30 8.96 3.67 -3.23
C ALA A 30 7.46 3.45 -3.08
N ILE A 31 6.72 3.62 -4.17
CA ILE A 31 5.27 3.35 -4.25
C ILE A 31 4.99 2.62 -5.55
N THR A 32 4.21 1.55 -5.48
CA THR A 32 3.66 0.89 -6.67
C THR A 32 2.18 0.57 -6.43
N CYS A 33 1.35 0.86 -7.42
CA CYS A 33 -0.07 0.57 -7.40
C CYS A 33 -0.37 -0.62 -8.32
N MET A 34 -0.92 -1.67 -7.74
CA MET A 34 -1.45 -2.82 -8.47
C MET A 34 -2.93 -2.58 -8.81
N ALA A 35 -3.58 -3.52 -9.50
CA ALA A 35 -4.98 -3.36 -9.89
C ALA A 35 -5.94 -3.24 -8.70
N ASP A 36 -5.60 -3.83 -7.54
CA ASP A 36 -6.49 -3.94 -6.38
C ASP A 36 -5.82 -3.62 -5.02
N HIS A 37 -4.55 -3.21 -5.01
CA HIS A 37 -3.81 -2.80 -3.80
C HIS A 37 -2.59 -1.94 -4.13
N VAL A 38 -1.91 -1.45 -3.10
CA VAL A 38 -0.70 -0.63 -3.22
C VAL A 38 0.39 -1.11 -2.28
N HIS A 39 1.64 -1.02 -2.70
CA HIS A 39 2.83 -1.18 -1.85
C HIS A 39 3.48 0.17 -1.63
N ILE A 40 3.82 0.45 -0.38
CA ILE A 40 4.41 1.72 0.03
C ILE A 40 5.57 1.43 0.96
N LEU A 41 6.76 1.90 0.59
CA LEU A 41 7.89 2.06 1.50
C LEU A 41 8.07 3.54 1.77
N TYR A 42 8.12 3.92 3.04
CA TYR A 42 8.22 5.31 3.46
C TYR A 42 9.10 5.43 4.70
N SER A 43 9.71 6.60 4.88
CA SER A 43 10.38 6.95 6.13
C SER A 43 9.34 7.43 7.14
N HIS A 44 9.30 6.82 8.31
CA HIS A 44 8.28 7.12 9.31
C HIS A 44 8.71 8.27 10.25
N HIS A 45 7.86 9.28 10.41
CA HIS A 45 8.13 10.36 11.36
C HIS A 45 7.92 9.91 12.81
N LYS A 46 8.94 10.09 13.65
CA LYS A 46 8.96 9.64 15.07
C LYS A 46 7.82 10.15 15.95
N ASN A 47 7.21 11.29 15.60
CA ASN A 47 6.13 11.89 16.41
C ASN A 47 4.73 11.60 15.87
N VAL A 48 4.59 10.79 14.81
CA VAL A 48 3.28 10.43 14.24
C VAL A 48 3.04 8.97 14.53
N ALA A 49 1.91 8.60 15.13
CA ALA A 49 1.60 7.19 15.34
C ALA A 49 1.41 6.48 13.98
N PRO A 50 1.92 5.25 13.77
CA PRO A 50 1.80 4.57 12.48
C PRO A 50 0.35 4.39 12.00
N ILE A 51 -0.58 4.13 12.91
CA ILE A 51 -2.02 4.05 12.60
C ILE A 51 -2.55 5.35 12.00
N VAL A 52 -2.12 6.51 12.50
CA VAL A 52 -2.52 7.83 11.99
C VAL A 52 -2.03 7.99 10.56
N VAL A 53 -0.80 7.56 10.25
CA VAL A 53 -0.30 7.60 8.87
C VAL A 53 -1.19 6.80 7.93
N VAL A 54 -1.50 5.55 8.30
CA VAL A 54 -2.34 4.67 7.48
C VAL A 54 -3.75 5.24 7.31
N GLU A 55 -4.34 5.73 8.40
CA GLU A 55 -5.69 6.31 8.38
C GLU A 55 -5.77 7.53 7.46
N GLU A 56 -4.86 8.49 7.63
CA GLU A 56 -4.82 9.71 6.83
C GLU A 56 -4.55 9.43 5.35
N VAL A 57 -3.60 8.53 5.06
CA VAL A 57 -3.29 8.13 3.67
C VAL A 57 -4.51 7.48 3.02
N LYS A 58 -5.19 6.54 3.69
CA LYS A 58 -6.39 5.88 3.17
C LYS A 58 -7.53 6.88 2.99
N ARG A 59 -7.74 7.79 3.95
CA ARG A 59 -8.82 8.79 3.91
C ARG A 59 -8.59 9.80 2.78
N ALA A 60 -7.41 10.39 2.71
CA ALA A 60 -7.07 11.42 1.73
C ALA A 60 -7.16 10.86 0.30
N THR A 61 -6.57 9.69 0.06
CA THR A 61 -6.63 9.04 -1.27
C THR A 61 -8.02 8.58 -1.65
N SER A 62 -8.81 8.05 -0.71
CA SER A 62 -10.21 7.68 -0.98
C SER A 62 -11.06 8.88 -1.37
N LYS A 63 -10.82 10.05 -0.76
CA LYS A 63 -11.51 11.29 -1.13
C LYS A 63 -11.06 11.77 -2.51
N TRP A 64 -9.76 11.78 -2.75
CA TRP A 64 -9.19 12.26 -4.01
C TRP A 64 -9.53 11.38 -5.21
N ILE A 65 -9.41 10.06 -5.10
CA ILE A 65 -9.63 9.17 -6.26
C ILE A 65 -11.06 9.26 -6.79
N LYS A 66 -12.04 9.54 -5.92
CA LYS A 66 -13.44 9.76 -6.29
C LYS A 66 -13.66 11.02 -7.12
N THR A 67 -12.73 11.98 -7.08
CA THR A 67 -12.78 13.19 -7.94
C THR A 67 -12.22 12.94 -9.33
N GLN A 68 -11.57 11.80 -9.58
CA GLN A 68 -10.89 11.49 -10.85
C GLN A 68 -11.85 10.95 -11.93
N GLY A 69 -13.12 10.72 -11.59
CA GLY A 69 -14.14 10.31 -12.56
C GLY A 69 -15.22 9.40 -11.96
N PRO A 70 -16.31 9.16 -12.72
CA PRO A 70 -17.44 8.35 -12.26
C PRO A 70 -17.05 6.89 -11.96
N ASN A 71 -16.05 6.35 -12.66
CA ASN A 71 -15.57 4.97 -12.51
C ASN A 71 -15.00 4.68 -11.10
N TYR A 72 -14.49 5.72 -10.41
CA TYR A 72 -13.83 5.56 -9.12
C TYR A 72 -14.74 5.88 -7.92
N ARG A 73 -15.99 6.29 -8.13
CA ARG A 73 -16.90 6.71 -7.04
C ARG A 73 -17.13 5.64 -5.97
N LYS A 74 -17.12 4.37 -6.39
CA LYS A 74 -17.30 3.21 -5.52
C LYS A 74 -15.99 2.69 -4.91
N LEU A 75 -14.85 3.31 -5.23
CA LEU A 75 -13.57 2.88 -4.68
C LEU A 75 -13.48 3.24 -3.20
N TYR A 76 -13.10 2.25 -2.40
CA TYR A 76 -12.73 2.40 -1.00
C TYR A 76 -11.63 1.40 -0.67
N TRP A 77 -10.78 1.75 0.29
CA TRP A 77 -9.81 0.80 0.82
C TRP A 77 -10.47 -0.17 1.79
N GLN A 78 -10.01 -1.42 1.79
CA GLN A 78 -10.38 -2.43 2.79
C GLN A 78 -10.14 -1.91 4.22
N ARG A 79 -10.80 -2.48 5.23
CA ARG A 79 -10.61 -2.04 6.63
C ARG A 79 -9.20 -2.35 7.11
N GLY A 80 -8.72 -3.57 6.86
CA GLY A 80 -7.37 -4.00 7.20
C GLY A 80 -6.23 -3.26 6.49
N TYR A 81 -5.01 -3.51 6.96
CA TYR A 81 -3.76 -3.08 6.33
C TYR A 81 -2.59 -3.94 6.84
N GLY A 82 -1.53 -4.04 6.04
CA GLY A 82 -0.24 -4.59 6.47
C GLY A 82 0.74 -3.46 6.75
N LEU A 83 1.41 -3.51 7.90
CA LEU A 83 2.48 -2.57 8.24
C LEU A 83 3.65 -3.34 8.85
N PHE A 84 4.81 -3.24 8.21
CA PHE A 84 5.99 -4.02 8.55
C PHE A 84 7.21 -3.11 8.61
N SER A 85 8.01 -3.23 9.68
CA SER A 85 9.26 -2.48 9.81
C SER A 85 10.35 -3.09 8.92
N VAL A 86 11.15 -2.24 8.29
CA VAL A 86 12.24 -2.64 7.40
C VAL A 86 13.57 -2.13 7.98
N SER A 87 14.57 -3.00 8.09
CA SER A 87 15.91 -2.60 8.51
C SER A 87 16.61 -1.77 7.42
N ALA A 88 17.48 -0.84 7.83
CA ALA A 88 18.26 -0.03 6.90
C ALA A 88 19.07 -0.89 5.91
N SER A 89 19.60 -2.03 6.35
CA SER A 89 20.34 -2.99 5.51
C SER A 89 19.50 -3.60 4.38
N ARG A 90 18.17 -3.67 4.54
CA ARG A 90 17.24 -4.21 3.53
C ARG A 90 16.62 -3.13 2.66
N LEU A 91 16.95 -1.85 2.89
CA LEU A 91 16.28 -0.73 2.23
C LEU A 91 16.32 -0.83 0.70
N ASN A 92 17.50 -1.10 0.13
CA ASN A 92 17.67 -1.25 -1.32
C ASN A 92 16.91 -2.48 -1.85
N ALA A 93 16.94 -3.59 -1.12
CA ALA A 93 16.23 -4.80 -1.50
C ALA A 93 14.72 -4.59 -1.54
N VAL A 94 14.14 -3.96 -0.50
CA VAL A 94 12.71 -3.66 -0.44
C VAL A 94 12.30 -2.59 -1.46
N THR A 95 13.14 -1.59 -1.69
CA THR A 95 12.90 -0.59 -2.75
C THR A 95 12.79 -1.25 -4.12
N ASN A 96 13.73 -2.16 -4.44
CA ASN A 96 13.71 -2.89 -5.70
C ASN A 96 12.55 -3.88 -5.79
N TYR A 97 12.19 -4.52 -4.67
CA TYR A 97 11.03 -5.38 -4.56
C TYR A 97 9.74 -4.64 -4.95
N ILE A 98 9.49 -3.48 -4.33
CA ILE A 98 8.31 -2.66 -4.62
C ILE A 98 8.26 -2.24 -6.09
N ARG A 99 9.39 -1.76 -6.63
CA ARG A 99 9.48 -1.34 -8.05
C ARG A 99 9.20 -2.47 -9.05
N ARG A 100 9.32 -3.73 -8.65
CA ARG A 100 9.12 -4.91 -9.50
C ARG A 100 7.79 -5.62 -9.25
N GLN A 101 6.86 -4.98 -8.53
CA GLN A 101 5.59 -5.59 -8.15
C GLN A 101 4.72 -6.04 -9.33
N GLU A 102 4.76 -5.32 -10.45
CA GLU A 102 4.05 -5.75 -11.66
C GLU A 102 4.55 -7.10 -12.19
N THR A 103 5.87 -7.31 -12.25
CA THR A 103 6.45 -8.60 -12.64
C THR A 103 6.21 -9.67 -11.57
N HIS A 104 6.29 -9.32 -10.29
CA HIS A 104 6.07 -10.24 -9.18
C HIS A 104 4.66 -10.84 -9.20
N HIS A 105 3.65 -9.99 -9.41
CA HIS A 105 2.25 -10.43 -9.44
C HIS A 105 1.81 -11.14 -10.72
N GLN A 106 2.72 -11.33 -11.69
CA GLN A 106 2.51 -12.31 -12.78
C GLN A 106 2.62 -13.75 -12.27
N ARG A 107 3.27 -13.97 -11.12
CA ARG A 107 3.58 -15.31 -10.58
C ARG A 107 3.11 -15.53 -9.15
N MET A 108 2.78 -14.47 -8.41
CA MET A 108 2.38 -14.54 -7.02
C MET A 108 1.10 -13.73 -6.79
N SER A 109 0.09 -14.33 -6.18
CA SER A 109 -1.11 -13.59 -5.80
C SER A 109 -0.83 -12.68 -4.60
N PHE A 110 -1.62 -11.61 -4.44
CA PHE A 110 -1.55 -10.79 -3.23
C PHE A 110 -1.75 -11.63 -1.96
N GLN A 111 -2.66 -12.60 -1.97
CA GLN A 111 -2.95 -13.39 -0.77
C GLN A 111 -1.74 -14.23 -0.37
N ASP A 112 -1.06 -14.85 -1.33
CA ASP A 112 0.16 -15.62 -1.07
C ASP A 112 1.28 -14.72 -0.57
N GLU A 113 1.41 -13.52 -1.16
CA GLU A 113 2.41 -12.53 -0.75
C GLU A 113 2.15 -12.06 0.69
N TYR A 114 0.90 -11.72 1.00
CA TYR A 114 0.53 -11.28 2.35
C TYR A 114 0.77 -12.38 3.39
N ARG A 115 0.41 -13.64 3.09
CA ARG A 115 0.77 -14.79 3.93
C ARG A 115 2.27 -14.91 4.15
N ALA A 116 3.07 -14.72 3.10
CA ALA A 116 4.52 -14.77 3.19
C ALA A 116 5.06 -13.70 4.13
N PHE A 117 4.55 -12.45 4.06
CA PHE A 117 4.91 -11.41 5.02
C PHE A 117 4.50 -11.76 6.45
N LEU A 118 3.27 -12.24 6.66
CA LEU A 118 2.83 -12.59 8.02
C LEU A 118 3.73 -13.69 8.62
N ARG A 119 4.11 -14.70 7.83
CA ARG A 119 5.05 -15.75 8.26
C ARG A 119 6.46 -15.20 8.52
N GLU A 120 7.00 -14.39 7.63
CA GLU A 120 8.32 -13.78 7.77
C GLU A 120 8.43 -12.94 9.06
N TYR A 121 7.35 -12.23 9.41
CA TYR A 121 7.29 -11.40 10.61
C TYR A 121 6.74 -12.13 11.84
N GLY A 122 6.50 -13.45 11.77
CA GLY A 122 6.05 -14.26 12.90
C GLY A 122 4.64 -13.92 13.39
N ILE A 123 3.80 -13.32 12.56
CA ILE A 123 2.43 -12.94 12.89
C ILE A 123 1.52 -14.15 12.65
N SER A 124 0.86 -14.61 13.70
CA SER A 124 -0.17 -15.64 13.61
C SER A 124 -1.44 -15.08 12.98
N PHE A 125 -2.06 -15.83 12.08
CA PHE A 125 -3.29 -15.41 11.41
C PHE A 125 -4.22 -16.61 11.16
N ASP A 126 -5.51 -16.32 11.09
CA ASP A 126 -6.54 -17.28 10.73
C ASP A 126 -7.04 -16.97 9.32
N GLU A 127 -6.91 -17.94 8.42
CA GLU A 127 -7.34 -17.84 7.02
C GLU A 127 -8.81 -17.42 6.86
N ARG A 128 -9.65 -17.65 7.88
CA ARG A 128 -11.07 -17.29 7.85
C ARG A 128 -11.32 -15.80 8.05
N PHE A 129 -10.37 -15.07 8.66
CA PHE A 129 -10.59 -13.69 9.12
C PHE A 129 -9.56 -12.68 8.58
N VAL A 130 -8.47 -13.15 7.96
CA VAL A 130 -7.36 -12.29 7.51
C VAL A 130 -7.66 -11.50 6.22
N TRP A 131 -8.83 -11.72 5.60
CA TRP A 131 -9.20 -11.16 4.29
C TRP A 131 -10.28 -10.06 4.33
N ASP A 132 -10.80 -9.72 5.51
CA ASP A 132 -11.89 -8.75 5.71
C ASP A 132 -11.42 -7.28 5.90
#